data_AF-A0A1F9L369-F1
#
_entry.id   AF-A0A1F9L369-F1
#
_cell.length_a   1.000
_cell.length_b   1.000
_cell.length_c   1.000
_cell.angle_alpha   90.00
_cell.angle_beta   90.00
_cell.angle_gamma   90.00
#
_symmetry.space_group_name_H-M   'P 1'
#
loop_
_entity.id
_entity.type
_entity.pdbx_description
1 polymer ?
#
loop_
_entity_poly.entity_id
_entity_poly.type
_entity_poly.pdbx_seq_one_letter_code
_entity_poly.pdbx_strand_id
1 'polypeptide(L)'
;MSNQHSKLRPHGGYRRLRSFQATEIIYDGTVSFCDRFINKRSRTHDQMVQAARSGRQNIAEGSRASATSSKSELKLVNVARASLDELLLDYEDFLRQRKLPAWGKDDLEALAVRTVGRNNPSDRSGQTGSPTAADYLRWLEHADPGVVANALICLIHQANYLLDRQIAGLEKQFIDQGGYTERLYAARIQERQKGQLSDRSDQSDPTDQTDLIDQKPCPACNKPMVLRMARKGVKAGARFWGCSGYPGCKATLPVD
;
A
#
# COMPACT_ATOMS: atom_id res chain seq x y z
N MET A 1 6.66 -33.01 -11.50
CA MET A 1 6.50 -31.70 -12.18
C MET A 1 5.62 -30.83 -11.28
N SER A 2 6.18 -29.77 -10.68
CA SER A 2 5.47 -28.98 -9.68
C SER A 2 4.35 -28.17 -10.32
N ASN A 3 3.10 -28.46 -9.95
CA ASN A 3 1.95 -27.66 -10.30
C ASN A 3 2.03 -26.33 -9.52
N GLN A 4 2.77 -25.35 -10.05
CA GLN A 4 2.78 -24.00 -9.47
C GLN A 4 1.43 -23.37 -9.80
N HIS A 5 0.53 -23.35 -8.82
CA HIS A 5 -0.61 -22.44 -8.87
C HIS A 5 -0.08 -21.01 -9.06
N SER A 6 -0.25 -20.48 -10.27
CA SER A 6 -0.04 -19.08 -10.57
C SER A 6 -0.89 -18.26 -9.59
N LYS A 7 -0.22 -17.49 -8.72
CA LYS A 7 -0.94 -16.59 -7.82
C LYS A 7 -1.67 -15.54 -8.66
N LEU A 8 -2.91 -15.25 -8.28
CA LEU A 8 -3.79 -14.31 -8.99
C LEU A 8 -3.22 -12.87 -9.09
N ARG A 9 -2.27 -12.52 -8.21
CA ARG A 9 -1.55 -11.24 -8.24
C ARG A 9 -0.05 -11.42 -7.96
N PRO A 10 0.83 -10.73 -8.70
CA PRO A 10 2.24 -10.62 -8.34
C PRO A 10 2.39 -9.83 -7.02
N HIS A 11 3.30 -10.26 -6.15
CA HIS A 11 3.52 -9.65 -4.84
C HIS A 11 4.99 -9.76 -4.41
N GLY A 12 5.43 -8.98 -3.40
CA GLY A 12 6.74 -9.15 -2.76
C GLY A 12 7.95 -8.65 -3.56
N GLY A 13 7.75 -8.05 -4.74
CA GLY A 13 8.79 -7.45 -5.57
C GLY A 13 9.27 -6.05 -5.11
N TYR A 14 8.97 -5.65 -3.87
CA TYR A 14 9.15 -4.29 -3.38
C TYR A 14 10.59 -3.77 -3.49
N ARG A 15 11.60 -4.65 -3.40
CA ARG A 15 13.02 -4.27 -3.52
C ARG A 15 13.38 -3.64 -4.86
N ARG A 16 12.57 -3.86 -5.91
CA ARG A 16 12.74 -3.25 -7.23
C ARG A 16 11.99 -1.94 -7.39
N LEU A 17 11.16 -1.56 -6.41
CA LEU A 17 10.43 -0.29 -6.46
C LEU A 17 11.40 0.85 -6.18
N ARG A 18 11.40 1.85 -7.07
CA ARG A 18 12.19 3.08 -6.87
C ARG A 18 11.81 3.80 -5.58
N SER A 19 10.54 3.77 -5.18
CA SER A 19 10.05 4.32 -3.91
C SER A 19 10.68 3.61 -2.70
N PHE A 20 10.79 2.27 -2.75
CA PHE A 20 11.46 1.51 -1.69
C PHE A 20 12.96 1.81 -1.63
N GLN A 21 13.64 1.86 -2.77
CA GLN A 21 15.08 2.14 -2.81
C GLN A 21 15.40 3.56 -2.31
N ALA A 22 14.61 4.55 -2.71
CA ALA A 22 14.77 5.92 -2.21
C ALA A 22 14.52 6.02 -0.70
N THR A 23 13.47 5.36 -0.18
CA THR A 23 13.19 5.34 1.27
C THR A 23 14.22 4.56 2.09
N GLU A 24 14.91 3.59 1.49
CA GLU A 24 16.04 2.91 2.12
C GLU A 24 17.23 3.86 2.31
N ILE A 25 17.58 4.63 1.28
CA ILE A 25 18.64 5.66 1.39
C ILE A 25 18.26 6.73 2.42
N ILE A 26 16.99 7.17 2.42
CA ILE A 26 16.49 8.11 3.43
C ILE A 26 16.61 7.51 4.83
N TYR A 27 16.19 6.27 5.04
CA TYR A 27 16.25 5.63 6.35
C TYR A 27 17.68 5.55 6.89
N ASP A 28 18.62 5.05 6.09
CA ASP A 28 20.02 4.92 6.50
C ASP A 28 20.66 6.30 6.73
N GLY A 29 20.36 7.26 5.85
CA GLY A 29 20.81 8.65 5.99
C GLY A 29 20.24 9.35 7.23
N THR A 30 18.97 9.10 7.57
CA THR A 30 18.32 9.63 8.78
C THR A 30 18.94 9.05 10.05
N VAL A 31 19.19 7.74 10.10
CA VAL A 31 19.87 7.11 11.25
C VAL A 31 21.24 7.75 11.48
N SER A 32 22.06 7.85 10.42
CA SER A 32 23.38 8.49 10.48
C SER A 32 23.29 9.96 10.91
N PHE A 33 22.36 10.72 10.33
CA PHE A 33 22.13 12.13 10.68
C PHE A 33 21.76 12.30 12.15
N CYS A 34 20.79 11.53 12.64
CA CYS A 34 20.32 11.59 14.02
C CYS A 34 21.45 11.23 14.99
N ASP A 35 22.23 10.18 14.71
CA ASP A 35 23.35 9.77 15.56
C ASP A 35 24.48 10.79 15.65
N ARG A 36 24.65 11.62 14.61
CA ARG A 36 25.72 12.63 14.51
C ARG A 36 25.30 13.99 15.06
N PHE A 37 24.05 14.40 14.82
CA PHE A 37 23.65 15.81 14.96
C PHE A 37 22.48 16.04 15.93
N ILE A 38 21.83 14.97 16.38
CA ILE A 38 20.73 15.01 17.34
C ILE A 38 21.17 14.31 18.63
N ASN A 39 20.74 14.84 19.77
CA ASN A 39 21.03 14.19 21.05
C ASN A 39 20.33 12.82 21.10
N LYS A 40 21.10 11.74 21.28
CA LYS A 40 20.61 10.35 21.30
C LYS A 40 19.54 10.06 22.36
N ARG A 41 19.42 10.89 23.40
CA ARG A 41 18.39 10.74 24.46
C ARG A 41 17.17 11.62 24.22
N SER A 42 17.17 12.42 23.17
CA SER A 42 16.05 13.29 22.82
C SER A 42 14.94 12.50 22.14
N ARG A 43 13.70 12.90 22.41
CA ARG A 43 12.52 12.35 21.74
C ARG A 43 12.55 12.57 20.21
N THR A 44 13.13 13.68 19.76
CA THR A 44 13.29 14.01 18.34
C THR A 44 14.15 12.97 17.60
N HIS A 45 15.23 12.46 18.21
CA HIS A 45 16.06 11.40 17.61
C HIS A 45 15.19 10.17 17.28
N ASP A 46 14.47 9.67 18.28
CA ASP A 46 13.59 8.51 18.12
C ASP A 46 12.49 8.76 17.07
N GLN A 47 11.86 9.94 17.10
CA GLN A 47 10.77 10.29 16.19
C GLN A 47 11.22 10.29 14.74
N MET A 48 12.32 10.98 14.43
CA MET A 48 12.86 11.04 13.07
C MET A 48 13.23 9.64 12.55
N VAL A 49 13.94 8.84 13.36
CA VAL A 49 14.34 7.48 12.97
C VAL A 49 13.11 6.58 12.75
N GLN A 50 12.08 6.70 13.59
CA GLN A 50 10.85 5.93 13.44
C GLN A 50 10.02 6.37 12.23
N ALA A 51 9.93 7.67 11.94
CA ALA A 51 9.26 8.19 10.75
C ALA A 51 9.91 7.65 9.47
N ALA A 52 11.25 7.73 9.38
CA ALA A 52 12.01 7.18 8.27
C ALA A 52 11.82 5.66 8.13
N ARG A 53 11.88 4.92 9.26
CA ARG A 53 11.64 3.46 9.29
C ARG A 53 10.23 3.13 8.81
N SER A 54 9.22 3.85 9.31
CA SER A 54 7.81 3.66 8.95
C SER A 54 7.60 3.88 7.45
N GLY A 55 8.20 4.93 6.88
CA GLY A 55 8.19 5.20 5.44
C GLY A 55 8.63 3.98 4.62
N ARG A 56 9.80 3.42 4.94
CA ARG A 56 10.34 2.24 4.24
C ARG A 56 9.51 0.96 4.46
N GLN A 57 9.13 0.67 5.71
CA GLN A 57 8.51 -0.61 6.05
C GLN A 57 7.09 -0.76 5.53
N ASN A 58 6.30 0.30 5.57
CA ASN A 58 4.94 0.24 5.06
C ASN A 58 4.89 -0.03 3.54
N ILE A 59 5.91 0.37 2.76
CA ILE A 59 6.02 -0.02 1.34
C ILE A 59 6.24 -1.53 1.21
N ALA A 60 7.16 -2.10 2.00
CA ALA A 60 7.46 -3.53 1.97
C ALA A 60 6.29 -4.37 2.48
N GLU A 61 5.63 -3.95 3.55
CA GLU A 61 4.43 -4.60 4.11
C GLU A 61 3.26 -4.52 3.13
N GLY A 62 3.02 -3.35 2.54
CA GLY A 62 1.99 -3.14 1.53
C GLY A 62 2.17 -4.06 0.33
N SER A 63 3.38 -4.14 -0.21
CA SER A 63 3.71 -5.01 -1.33
C SER A 63 3.62 -6.51 -1.02
N ARG A 64 3.77 -6.91 0.24
CA ARG A 64 3.51 -8.31 0.66
C ARG A 64 2.01 -8.56 0.83
N ALA A 65 1.29 -7.60 1.39
CA ALA A 65 -0.17 -7.68 1.59
C ALA A 65 -0.96 -7.60 0.28
N SER A 66 -0.38 -7.08 -0.80
CA SER A 66 -1.01 -6.99 -2.13
C SER A 66 -1.48 -8.33 -2.69
N ALA A 67 -0.85 -9.42 -2.22
CA ALA A 67 -1.23 -10.80 -2.52
C ALA A 67 -2.67 -11.12 -2.11
N THR A 68 -3.16 -10.50 -1.04
CA THR A 68 -4.44 -10.85 -0.39
C THR A 68 -5.37 -9.65 -0.22
N SER A 69 -4.87 -8.41 -0.27
CA SER A 69 -5.68 -7.21 -0.07
C SER A 69 -5.07 -5.97 -0.71
N SER A 70 -5.66 -5.53 -1.81
CA SER A 70 -5.35 -4.26 -2.48
C SER A 70 -5.63 -3.05 -1.60
N LYS A 71 -6.68 -3.14 -0.77
CA LYS A 71 -7.05 -2.08 0.18
C LYS A 71 -5.97 -1.91 1.26
N SER A 72 -5.42 -3.03 1.75
CA SER A 72 -4.34 -3.00 2.73
C SER A 72 -3.06 -2.44 2.12
N GLU A 73 -2.73 -2.84 0.90
CA GLU A 73 -1.59 -2.28 0.15
C GLU A 73 -1.71 -0.76 0.01
N LEU A 74 -2.85 -0.27 -0.52
CA LEU A 74 -3.09 1.16 -0.70
C LEU A 74 -3.00 1.93 0.63
N LYS A 75 -3.58 1.38 1.71
CA LYS A 75 -3.51 2.00 3.04
C LYS A 75 -2.06 2.10 3.54
N LEU A 76 -1.28 1.04 3.42
CA LEU A 76 0.11 1.02 3.89
C LEU A 76 0.98 1.98 3.07
N VAL A 77 0.83 2.03 1.74
CA VAL A 77 1.57 2.99 0.92
C VAL A 77 1.20 4.45 1.28
N ASN A 78 -0.06 4.73 1.63
CA ASN A 78 -0.46 6.05 2.16
C ASN A 78 0.19 6.35 3.52
N VAL A 79 0.30 5.37 4.42
CA VAL A 79 1.02 5.54 5.69
C VAL A 79 2.50 5.85 5.43
N ALA A 80 3.14 5.14 4.48
CA ALA A 80 4.51 5.42 4.10
C ALA A 80 4.70 6.89 3.64
N ARG A 81 3.78 7.37 2.80
CA ARG A 81 3.77 8.74 2.29
C ARG A 81 3.62 9.78 3.41
N ALA A 82 2.72 9.53 4.36
CA ALA A 82 2.52 10.41 5.51
C ALA A 82 3.74 10.42 6.46
N SER A 83 4.35 9.26 6.71
CA SER A 83 5.55 9.19 7.57
C SER A 83 6.74 9.97 6.99
N LEU A 84 6.86 10.06 5.66
CA LEU A 84 7.89 10.90 5.04
C LEU A 84 7.57 12.40 5.11
N ASP A 85 6.30 12.81 5.15
CA ASP A 85 5.94 14.21 5.40
C ASP A 85 6.23 14.62 6.84
N GLU A 86 5.98 13.73 7.81
CA GLU A 86 6.39 13.98 9.20
C GLU A 86 7.91 14.18 9.29
N LEU A 87 8.67 13.28 8.66
CA LEU A 87 10.13 13.38 8.61
C LEU A 87 10.62 14.64 7.88
N LEU A 88 9.93 15.06 6.82
CA LEU A 88 10.23 16.30 6.09
C LEU A 88 10.18 17.51 7.03
N LEU A 89 9.08 17.62 7.78
CA LEU A 89 8.88 18.69 8.74
C LEU A 89 9.96 18.68 9.82
N ASP A 90 10.39 17.51 10.29
CA ASP A 90 11.47 17.39 11.27
C ASP A 90 12.80 17.98 10.74
N TYR A 91 13.13 17.74 9.46
CA TYR A 91 14.34 18.33 8.84
C TYR A 91 14.21 19.85 8.63
N GLU A 92 13.05 20.32 8.19
CA GLU A 92 12.78 21.75 8.03
C GLU A 92 12.88 22.49 9.37
N ASP A 93 12.32 21.89 10.42
CA ASP A 93 12.42 22.39 11.79
C ASP A 93 13.85 22.38 12.31
N PHE A 94 14.62 21.32 12.04
CA PHE A 94 16.03 21.27 12.39
C PHE A 94 16.81 22.44 11.78
N LEU A 95 16.63 22.71 10.48
CA LEU A 95 17.29 23.82 9.79
C LEU A 95 16.85 25.17 10.38
N ARG A 96 15.54 25.38 10.50
CA ARG A 96 14.94 26.62 10.99
C ARG A 96 15.37 26.95 12.42
N GLN A 97 15.28 25.99 13.33
CA GLN A 97 15.61 26.19 14.75
C GLN A 97 17.10 26.47 14.98
N ARG A 98 17.97 25.94 14.09
CA ARG A 98 19.42 26.15 14.15
C ARG A 98 19.92 27.27 13.25
N LYS A 99 19.02 27.99 12.59
CA LYS A 99 19.34 29.09 11.65
C LYS A 99 20.28 28.65 10.53
N LEU A 100 20.13 27.41 10.06
CA LEU A 100 20.88 26.88 8.92
C LEU A 100 20.13 27.21 7.61
N PRO A 101 20.84 27.49 6.51
CA PRO A 101 20.19 27.76 5.23
C PRO A 101 19.37 26.55 4.74
N ALA A 102 18.13 26.80 4.32
CA ALA A 102 17.34 25.83 3.56
C ALA A 102 17.56 26.07 2.07
N TRP A 103 17.82 25.01 1.30
CA TRP A 103 18.03 25.12 -0.14
C TRP A 103 16.72 25.41 -0.86
N GLY A 104 16.77 26.40 -1.75
CA GLY A 104 15.73 26.67 -2.71
C GLY A 104 15.58 25.54 -3.75
N LYS A 105 14.40 25.45 -4.35
CA LYS A 105 14.10 24.46 -5.39
C LYS A 105 14.96 24.59 -6.66
N ASP A 106 15.70 25.68 -6.84
CA ASP A 106 16.53 25.94 -8.02
C ASP A 106 18.02 26.09 -7.65
N ASP A 107 18.36 25.87 -6.37
CA ASP A 107 19.74 25.94 -5.91
C ASP A 107 20.57 24.81 -6.53
N LEU A 108 21.84 25.11 -6.85
CA LEU A 108 22.74 24.19 -7.54
C LEU A 108 22.90 22.85 -6.81
N GLU A 109 23.03 22.88 -5.48
CA GLU A 109 23.17 21.65 -4.69
C GLU A 109 21.88 20.83 -4.66
N ALA A 110 20.71 21.48 -4.47
CA ALA A 110 19.42 20.80 -4.52
C ALA A 110 19.16 20.19 -5.91
N LEU A 111 19.52 20.89 -6.99
CA LEU A 111 19.44 20.37 -8.35
C LEU A 111 20.39 19.18 -8.54
N ALA A 112 21.62 19.26 -8.04
CA ALA A 112 22.59 18.18 -8.17
C ALA A 112 22.13 16.89 -7.45
N VAL A 113 21.57 16.98 -6.23
CA VAL A 113 20.97 15.81 -5.54
C VAL A 113 19.85 15.21 -6.38
N ARG A 114 18.95 16.06 -6.90
CA ARG A 114 17.81 15.60 -7.70
C ARG A 114 18.23 14.96 -9.01
N THR A 115 19.31 15.42 -9.64
CA THR A 115 19.86 14.87 -10.88
C THR A 115 20.33 13.43 -10.70
N VAL A 116 20.95 13.07 -9.57
CA VAL A 116 21.32 11.68 -9.27
C VAL A 116 20.09 10.77 -9.31
N GLY A 117 18.97 11.21 -8.72
CA GLY A 117 17.71 10.46 -8.76
C GLY A 117 17.01 10.45 -10.12
N ARG A 118 17.27 11.44 -11.00
CA ARG A 118 16.67 11.56 -12.34
C ARG A 118 17.46 10.84 -13.44
N ASN A 119 18.78 10.68 -13.32
CA ASN A 119 19.67 10.09 -14.33
C ASN A 119 19.50 8.56 -14.47
N ASN A 120 18.24 8.10 -14.52
CA ASN A 120 17.86 6.80 -15.00
C ASN A 120 16.82 7.01 -16.12
N PRO A 121 17.25 7.45 -17.32
CA PRO A 121 16.47 7.20 -18.51
C PRO A 121 16.35 5.68 -18.62
N SER A 122 15.11 5.22 -18.76
CA SER A 122 14.82 3.86 -19.19
C SER A 122 15.40 3.69 -20.60
N ASP A 123 16.71 3.47 -20.68
CA ASP A 123 17.37 3.22 -21.94
C ASP A 123 17.27 1.73 -22.24
N ARG A 124 17.00 1.45 -23.51
CA ARG A 124 16.57 0.17 -24.07
C ARG A 124 17.65 -0.94 -24.02
N SER A 125 18.61 -0.86 -23.10
CA SER A 125 19.77 -1.76 -22.98
C SER A 125 19.93 -2.42 -21.60
N GLY A 126 19.06 -2.13 -20.62
CA GLY A 126 18.86 -3.00 -19.46
C GLY A 126 20.02 -3.12 -18.44
N GLN A 127 20.92 -2.14 -18.34
CA GLN A 127 22.05 -2.18 -17.38
C GLN A 127 22.40 -0.83 -16.73
N THR A 128 21.43 0.00 -16.37
CA THR A 128 21.67 1.13 -15.44
C THR A 128 20.87 0.92 -14.15
N GLY A 129 21.60 0.68 -13.05
CA GLY A 129 21.03 0.42 -11.73
C GLY A 129 20.27 1.62 -11.18
N SER A 130 19.37 1.38 -10.22
CA SER A 130 18.83 2.46 -9.40
C SER A 130 19.95 3.12 -8.59
N PRO A 131 19.85 4.43 -8.29
CA PRO A 131 20.80 5.11 -7.41
C PRO A 131 20.97 4.37 -6.10
N THR A 132 22.19 4.32 -5.61
CA THR A 132 22.60 3.69 -4.36
C THR A 132 23.01 4.75 -3.34
N ALA A 133 23.14 4.37 -2.07
CA ALA A 133 23.63 5.28 -1.04
C ALA A 133 25.01 5.89 -1.37
N ALA A 134 25.87 5.15 -2.11
CA ALA A 134 27.18 5.62 -2.52
C ALA A 134 27.12 6.85 -3.45
N ASP A 135 26.08 6.94 -4.29
CA ASP A 135 25.90 8.07 -5.20
C ASP A 135 25.57 9.38 -4.45
N TYR A 136 25.12 9.27 -3.21
CA TYR A 136 24.77 10.40 -2.35
C TYR A 136 25.79 10.70 -1.25
N LEU A 137 26.88 9.93 -1.17
CA LEU A 137 27.86 9.97 -0.07
C LEU A 137 28.37 11.39 0.19
N ARG A 138 28.65 12.15 -0.88
CA ARG A 138 29.17 13.52 -0.80
C ARG A 138 28.30 14.47 0.02
N TRP A 139 26.99 14.22 0.09
CA TRP A 139 26.06 15.01 0.89
C TRP A 139 25.72 14.33 2.22
N LEU A 140 25.49 13.01 2.21
CA LEU A 140 25.03 12.31 3.41
C LEU A 140 26.12 12.19 4.49
N GLU A 141 27.39 12.16 4.11
CA GLU A 141 28.52 12.14 5.04
C GLU A 141 29.14 13.52 5.28
N HIS A 142 28.55 14.59 4.72
CA HIS A 142 29.09 15.93 4.84
C HIS A 142 29.18 16.38 6.31
N ALA A 143 30.23 17.12 6.68
CA ALA A 143 30.46 17.54 8.06
C ALA A 143 29.44 18.58 8.55
N ASP A 144 28.98 19.45 7.66
CA ASP A 144 27.91 20.42 7.92
C ASP A 144 26.53 19.71 7.97
N PRO A 145 25.82 19.74 9.11
CA PRO A 145 24.50 19.16 9.22
C PRO A 145 23.45 19.82 8.31
N GLY A 146 23.64 21.09 7.93
CA GLY A 146 22.75 21.80 7.00
C GLY A 146 22.76 21.17 5.62
N VAL A 147 23.95 20.80 5.11
CA VAL A 147 24.09 20.11 3.82
C VAL A 147 23.40 18.74 3.86
N VAL A 148 23.60 17.98 4.94
CA VAL A 148 23.01 16.63 5.09
C VAL A 148 21.49 16.72 5.16
N ALA A 149 20.95 17.63 5.99
CA ALA A 149 19.51 17.83 6.14
C ALA A 149 18.85 18.26 4.82
N ASN A 150 19.43 19.21 4.10
CA ASN A 150 18.87 19.64 2.80
C ASN A 150 18.92 18.54 1.73
N ALA A 151 19.97 17.71 1.72
CA ALA A 151 20.04 16.57 0.81
C ALA A 151 18.95 15.52 1.14
N LEU A 152 18.70 15.26 2.43
CA LEU A 152 17.63 14.37 2.87
C LEU A 152 16.24 14.94 2.54
N ILE A 153 16.02 16.24 2.67
CA ILE A 153 14.80 16.92 2.18
C ILE A 153 14.59 16.68 0.69
N CYS A 154 15.64 16.84 -0.13
CA CYS A 154 15.57 16.59 -1.57
C CYS A 154 15.20 15.13 -1.88
N LEU A 155 15.81 14.17 -1.19
CA LEU A 155 15.49 12.74 -1.32
C LEU A 155 14.04 12.44 -0.91
N ILE A 156 13.57 13.02 0.20
CA ILE A 156 12.19 12.87 0.67
C ILE A 156 11.20 13.38 -0.37
N HIS A 157 11.44 14.56 -0.96
CA HIS A 157 10.60 15.06 -2.05
C HIS A 157 10.55 14.10 -3.25
N GLN A 158 11.68 13.49 -3.63
CA GLN A 158 11.71 12.50 -4.70
C GLN A 158 10.95 11.21 -4.33
N ALA A 159 11.12 10.72 -3.10
CA ALA A 159 10.40 9.56 -2.60
C ALA A 159 8.89 9.82 -2.54
N ASN A 160 8.46 10.98 -2.06
CA ASN A 160 7.07 11.42 -2.01
C ASN A 160 6.45 11.46 -3.41
N TYR A 161 7.15 12.04 -4.40
CA TYR A 161 6.69 12.03 -5.79
C TYR A 161 6.51 10.59 -6.34
N LEU A 162 7.44 9.68 -6.03
CA LEU A 162 7.33 8.28 -6.44
C LEU A 162 6.16 7.57 -5.76
N LEU A 163 5.93 7.85 -4.48
CA LEU A 163 4.83 7.29 -3.69
C LEU A 163 3.48 7.81 -4.19
N ASP A 164 3.34 9.10 -4.50
CA ASP A 164 2.11 9.68 -5.06
C ASP A 164 1.74 8.99 -6.38
N ARG A 165 2.73 8.76 -7.26
CA ARG A 165 2.52 8.01 -8.50
C ARG A 165 2.17 6.55 -8.26
N GLN A 166 2.76 5.92 -7.26
CA GLN A 166 2.45 4.54 -6.88
C GLN A 166 1.02 4.43 -6.34
N ILE A 167 0.59 5.36 -5.47
CA ILE A 167 -0.77 5.44 -4.92
C ILE A 167 -1.77 5.59 -6.06
N ALA A 168 -1.59 6.58 -6.94
CA ALA A 168 -2.48 6.80 -8.08
C ALA A 168 -2.55 5.55 -9.00
N GLY A 169 -1.42 4.86 -9.19
CA GLY A 169 -1.37 3.61 -9.94
C GLY A 169 -2.17 2.48 -9.28
N LEU A 170 -2.05 2.32 -7.96
CA LEU A 170 -2.80 1.33 -7.18
C LEU A 170 -4.30 1.62 -7.17
N GLU A 171 -4.69 2.89 -7.03
CA GLU A 171 -6.09 3.32 -7.10
C GLU A 171 -6.70 3.02 -8.46
N LYS A 172 -6.00 3.36 -9.55
CA LYS A 172 -6.44 3.04 -10.90
C LYS A 172 -6.60 1.53 -11.10
N GLN A 173 -5.63 0.73 -10.67
CA GLN A 173 -5.73 -0.73 -10.74
C GLN A 173 -6.89 -1.29 -9.93
N PHE A 174 -7.20 -0.69 -8.79
CA PHE A 174 -8.34 -1.07 -7.97
C PHE A 174 -9.67 -0.79 -8.68
N ILE A 175 -9.79 0.38 -9.32
CA ILE A 175 -10.98 0.77 -10.10
C ILE A 175 -11.14 -0.12 -11.34
N ASP A 176 -10.09 -0.30 -12.13
CA ASP A 176 -10.18 -0.97 -13.44
C ASP A 176 -10.38 -2.48 -13.33
N GLN A 177 -9.76 -3.11 -12.33
CA GLN A 177 -9.65 -4.57 -12.25
C GLN A 177 -10.32 -5.18 -11.01
N GLY A 178 -10.99 -4.36 -10.21
CA GLY A 178 -11.64 -4.78 -8.97
C GLY A 178 -10.70 -5.25 -7.85
N GLY A 179 -11.29 -5.45 -6.68
CA GLY A 179 -10.58 -5.94 -5.49
C GLY A 179 -10.20 -7.42 -5.57
N TYR A 180 -9.27 -7.86 -4.73
CA TYR A 180 -8.87 -9.27 -4.67
C TYR A 180 -10.05 -10.23 -4.40
N THR A 181 -10.96 -9.85 -3.50
CA THR A 181 -12.19 -10.63 -3.19
C THR A 181 -13.09 -10.79 -4.41
N GLU A 182 -13.25 -9.74 -5.21
CA GLU A 182 -14.07 -9.76 -6.42
C GLU A 182 -13.46 -10.70 -7.47
N ARG A 183 -12.13 -10.69 -7.61
CA ARG A 183 -11.43 -11.62 -8.51
C ARG A 183 -11.49 -13.07 -8.05
N LEU A 184 -11.34 -13.33 -6.75
CA LEU A 184 -11.53 -14.67 -6.20
C LEU A 184 -12.94 -15.18 -6.45
N TYR A 185 -13.94 -14.31 -6.28
CA TYR A 185 -15.32 -14.64 -6.61
C TYR A 185 -15.49 -14.97 -8.09
N ALA A 186 -14.97 -14.13 -9.00
CA ALA A 186 -15.02 -14.39 -10.43
C ALA A 186 -14.30 -15.70 -10.83
N ALA A 187 -13.11 -15.96 -10.27
CA ALA A 187 -12.36 -17.19 -10.49
C ALA A 187 -13.13 -18.43 -10.00
N ARG A 188 -13.79 -18.34 -8.83
CA ARG A 188 -14.64 -19.41 -8.30
C ARG A 188 -15.81 -19.72 -9.25
N ILE A 189 -16.45 -18.70 -9.83
CA ILE A 189 -17.54 -18.89 -10.79
C ILE A 189 -17.04 -19.57 -12.08
N GLN A 190 -15.88 -19.16 -12.61
CA GLN A 190 -15.29 -19.80 -13.79
C GLN A 190 -14.92 -21.27 -13.54
N GLU A 191 -14.37 -21.59 -12.38
CA GLU A 191 -13.99 -22.97 -12.04
C GLU A 191 -15.24 -23.88 -11.92
N ARG A 192 -16.33 -23.36 -11.33
CA ARG A 192 -17.62 -24.07 -11.30
C ARG A 192 -18.17 -24.34 -12.70
N GLN A 193 -18.06 -23.37 -13.62
CA GLN A 193 -18.51 -23.55 -15.00
C GLN A 193 -17.67 -24.59 -15.76
N LYS A 194 -16.37 -24.69 -15.48
CA LYS A 194 -15.51 -25.75 -16.04
C LYS A 194 -15.85 -27.13 -15.48
N GLY A 195 -16.10 -27.24 -14.17
CA GLY A 195 -16.50 -28.51 -13.54
C GLY A 195 -17.86 -29.04 -14.03
N GLN A 196 -18.82 -28.15 -14.31
CA GLN A 196 -20.11 -28.53 -14.89
C GLN A 196 -20.01 -29.05 -16.34
N LEU A 197 -18.91 -28.77 -17.05
CA LEU A 197 -18.65 -29.30 -18.40
C LEU A 197 -17.97 -30.67 -18.38
N SER A 198 -17.24 -31.02 -17.30
CA SER A 198 -16.51 -32.29 -17.18
C SER A 198 -17.30 -33.41 -16.49
N ASP A 199 -18.37 -33.10 -15.76
CA ASP A 199 -19.03 -34.06 -14.89
C ASP A 199 -20.55 -34.18 -15.13
N ARG A 200 -20.91 -34.54 -16.38
CA ARG A 200 -22.30 -34.83 -16.75
C ARG A 200 -22.73 -36.28 -16.43
N SER A 201 -21.91 -37.07 -15.73
CA SER A 201 -22.16 -38.50 -15.51
C SER A 201 -22.43 -38.93 -14.08
N ASP A 202 -22.28 -38.08 -13.06
CA ASP A 202 -22.48 -38.52 -11.67
C ASP A 202 -23.34 -37.54 -10.85
N GLN A 203 -24.65 -37.58 -11.09
CA GLN A 203 -25.63 -36.88 -10.23
C GLN A 203 -26.07 -37.83 -9.11
N SER A 204 -25.31 -37.92 -8.02
CA SER A 204 -25.85 -38.37 -6.73
C SER A 204 -24.95 -38.07 -5.52
N ASP A 205 -24.74 -36.80 -5.16
CA ASP A 205 -24.37 -36.47 -3.77
C ASP A 205 -25.04 -35.17 -3.29
N PRO A 206 -26.03 -35.22 -2.37
CA PRO A 206 -26.77 -34.05 -1.89
C PRO A 206 -26.01 -33.17 -0.87
N THR A 207 -24.76 -33.48 -0.54
CA THR A 207 -24.09 -32.86 0.62
C THR A 207 -23.35 -31.54 0.34
N ASP A 208 -23.29 -31.08 -0.92
CA ASP A 208 -22.45 -29.93 -1.32
C ASP A 208 -23.22 -28.62 -1.60
N GLN A 209 -24.39 -28.43 -0.96
CA GLN A 209 -25.27 -27.27 -1.17
C GLN A 209 -24.98 -26.03 -0.31
N THR A 210 -23.85 -25.94 0.41
CA THR A 210 -23.65 -24.82 1.36
C THR A 210 -23.13 -23.52 0.75
N ASP A 211 -22.65 -23.51 -0.50
CA ASP A 211 -22.11 -22.30 -1.16
C ASP A 211 -22.85 -21.93 -2.47
N LEU A 212 -24.09 -22.41 -2.62
CA LEU A 212 -25.07 -21.98 -3.62
C LEU A 212 -26.25 -21.35 -2.89
N ILE A 213 -26.15 -20.09 -2.48
CA ILE A 213 -27.37 -19.34 -2.15
C ILE A 213 -27.38 -18.07 -2.99
N ASP A 214 -28.11 -18.19 -4.10
CA ASP A 214 -29.01 -17.18 -4.64
C ASP A 214 -28.90 -15.80 -4.01
N GLN A 215 -28.46 -14.83 -4.80
CA GLN A 215 -28.71 -13.43 -4.48
C GLN A 215 -30.21 -13.18 -4.64
N LYS A 216 -31.01 -13.52 -3.62
CA LYS A 216 -32.43 -13.16 -3.54
C LYS A 216 -32.51 -11.63 -3.64
N PRO A 217 -33.07 -11.05 -4.71
CA PRO A 217 -33.17 -9.61 -4.84
C PRO A 217 -34.21 -9.08 -3.86
N CYS A 218 -33.92 -7.93 -3.24
CA CYS A 218 -34.86 -7.28 -2.35
C CYS A 218 -36.10 -6.81 -3.14
N PRO A 219 -37.32 -7.20 -2.74
CA PRO A 219 -38.54 -6.83 -3.49
C PRO A 219 -38.82 -5.31 -3.49
N ALA A 220 -38.18 -4.55 -2.59
CA ALA A 220 -38.41 -3.11 -2.48
C ALA A 220 -37.40 -2.23 -3.23
N CYS A 221 -36.16 -2.70 -3.45
CA CYS A 221 -35.10 -1.87 -4.05
C CYS A 221 -34.12 -2.63 -4.93
N ASN A 222 -34.37 -3.93 -5.18
CA ASN A 222 -33.58 -4.83 -6.00
C ASN A 222 -32.12 -5.08 -5.53
N LYS A 223 -31.68 -4.46 -4.43
CA LYS A 223 -30.38 -4.74 -3.81
C LYS A 223 -30.35 -6.15 -3.21
N PRO A 224 -29.18 -6.79 -3.05
CA PRO A 224 -29.08 -8.15 -2.51
C PRO A 224 -29.67 -8.25 -1.11
N MET A 225 -30.36 -9.35 -0.81
CA MET A 225 -30.75 -9.69 0.57
C MET A 225 -29.67 -10.49 1.27
N VAL A 226 -29.52 -10.27 2.58
CA VAL A 226 -28.51 -10.92 3.43
C VAL A 226 -29.22 -11.66 4.55
N LEU A 227 -28.81 -12.90 4.82
CA LEU A 227 -29.35 -13.69 5.93
C LEU A 227 -28.90 -13.08 7.27
N ARG A 228 -29.87 -12.73 8.12
CA ARG A 228 -29.67 -12.12 9.43
C ARG A 228 -30.38 -12.94 10.50
N MET A 229 -30.00 -12.70 11.75
CA MET A 229 -30.60 -13.35 12.90
C MET A 229 -31.25 -12.29 13.80
N ALA A 230 -32.49 -12.54 14.21
CA ALA A 230 -33.19 -11.66 15.14
C ALA A 230 -32.50 -11.74 16.51
N ARG A 231 -32.06 -10.60 17.04
CA ARG A 231 -31.32 -10.53 18.32
C ARG A 231 -32.21 -10.31 19.55
N LYS A 232 -33.47 -9.89 19.36
CA LYS A 232 -34.40 -9.49 20.43
C LYS A 232 -35.85 -9.81 20.05
N GLY A 233 -36.70 -10.06 21.04
CA GLY A 233 -38.14 -10.32 20.87
C GLY A 233 -38.50 -11.81 20.78
N VAL A 234 -39.79 -12.09 20.54
CA VAL A 234 -40.38 -13.45 20.53
C VAL A 234 -39.77 -14.38 19.47
N LYS A 235 -39.14 -13.80 18.44
CA LYS A 235 -38.44 -14.52 17.36
C LYS A 235 -36.91 -14.44 17.50
N ALA A 236 -36.37 -14.11 18.67
CA ALA A 236 -34.93 -14.08 18.88
C ALA A 236 -34.29 -15.45 18.56
N GLY A 237 -33.17 -15.43 17.83
CA GLY A 237 -32.53 -16.63 17.29
C GLY A 237 -33.07 -17.07 15.92
N ALA A 238 -34.26 -16.62 15.50
CA ALA A 238 -34.78 -16.93 14.17
C ALA A 238 -33.99 -16.22 13.07
N ARG A 239 -33.77 -16.92 11.96
CA ARG A 239 -33.15 -16.37 10.75
C ARG A 239 -34.20 -15.68 9.87
N PHE A 240 -33.80 -14.59 9.22
CA PHE A 240 -34.61 -13.89 8.22
C PHE A 240 -33.70 -13.25 7.16
N TRP A 241 -34.22 -13.08 5.95
CA TRP A 241 -33.53 -12.30 4.91
C TRP A 241 -33.77 -10.81 5.16
N GLY A 242 -32.72 -9.99 5.20
CA GLY A 242 -32.82 -8.53 5.32
C GLY A 242 -32.05 -7.80 4.22
N CYS A 243 -32.59 -6.69 3.71
CA CYS A 243 -31.94 -5.92 2.66
C CYS A 243 -30.51 -5.46 3.06
N SER A 244 -29.56 -5.59 2.15
CA SER A 244 -28.20 -5.04 2.29
C SER A 244 -28.17 -3.51 2.44
N GLY A 245 -29.20 -2.81 1.96
CA GLY A 245 -29.32 -1.35 2.06
C GLY A 245 -29.85 -0.83 3.41
N TYR A 246 -29.97 -1.66 4.45
CA TYR A 246 -30.34 -1.20 5.79
C TYR A 246 -29.28 -0.23 6.34
N PRO A 247 -29.66 0.89 7.00
CA PRO A 247 -31.01 1.26 7.47
C PRO A 247 -31.92 1.93 6.44
N GLY A 248 -31.40 2.30 5.26
CA GLY A 248 -32.15 2.99 4.21
C GLY A 248 -33.23 2.15 3.50
N CYS A 249 -33.13 0.82 3.55
CA CYS A 249 -34.18 -0.10 3.13
C CYS A 249 -34.40 -1.17 4.21
N LYS A 250 -35.62 -1.24 4.74
CA LYS A 250 -35.99 -2.11 5.87
C LYS A 250 -36.73 -3.39 5.45
N ALA A 251 -36.78 -3.70 4.16
CA ALA A 251 -37.44 -4.88 3.65
C ALA A 251 -36.80 -6.16 4.20
N THR A 252 -37.64 -7.10 4.61
CA THR A 252 -37.26 -8.42 5.10
C THR A 252 -38.13 -9.50 4.45
N LEU A 253 -37.62 -10.73 4.40
CA LEU A 253 -38.36 -11.91 3.97
C LEU A 253 -38.12 -13.06 4.96
N PRO A 254 -39.11 -13.95 5.16
CA PRO A 254 -38.91 -15.15 5.94
C PRO A 254 -37.86 -16.05 5.26
N VAL A 255 -37.17 -16.84 6.07
CA VAL A 255 -36.38 -17.97 5.59
C VAL A 255 -37.34 -19.14 5.63
N ASP A 256 -37.66 -19.69 4.47
CA ASP A 256 -38.46 -20.92 4.35
C ASP A 256 -37.73 -22.11 4.99
#